data_AF-A0A972D4K0-F1
#
_entry.id   AF-A0A972D4K0-F1
#
_cell.length_a   1.000
_cell.length_b   1.000
_cell.length_c   1.000
_cell.angle_alpha   90.00
_cell.angle_beta   90.00
_cell.angle_gamma   90.00
#
_symmetry.space_group_name_H-M   'P 1'
#
loop_
_entity.id
_entity.type
_entity.pdbx_description
1 polymer ?
#
loop_
_entity_poly.entity_id
_entity_poly.type
_entity_poly.pdbx_seq_one_letter_code
_entity_poly.pdbx_strand_id
1 'polypeptide(L)'
;MPSGRGGAYRYGISANKLLKDQRSIGFGYIQAADNFDRKEERTRRDQNWQANLTGKIASDFSWQVSYQGGSREVYSRTNQHLIKLGLTRSINETDWNGALSFMLNQGVINTRQYQWKIGYTQPVLKNGFRSTAFLQWTHEEKTQNAENSMVEGRVSMEKNFRQELAKSYLVIAYQNKKEKSSSGGNNQCQTINFEGNLTLKIGATNFLIFYGKISLWSKNRGFSDRQTDYSFNLNWRTQIF
;
A
#
# COMPACT_ATOMS: atom_id res chain seq x y z
N MET A 1 -1.13 23.82 29.89
CA MET A 1 0.30 23.75 30.25
C MET A 1 1.10 24.59 29.25
N PRO A 2 1.97 25.50 29.71
CA PRO A 2 2.85 26.27 28.83
C PRO A 2 3.81 25.30 28.12
N SER A 3 3.96 25.43 26.80
CA SER A 3 4.81 24.55 25.99
C SER A 3 6.28 24.89 26.20
N GLY A 4 6.93 24.22 27.15
CA GLY A 4 8.38 24.30 27.35
C GLY A 4 9.18 23.72 26.18
N ARG A 5 10.47 24.10 26.08
CA ARG A 5 11.44 23.67 25.05
C ARG A 5 11.97 22.24 25.23
N GLY A 6 11.18 21.30 25.75
CA GLY A 6 11.67 19.95 25.96
C GLY A 6 10.63 18.98 26.53
N GLY A 7 10.71 17.74 26.05
CA GLY A 7 9.94 16.60 26.50
C GLY A 7 9.28 15.86 25.33
N ALA A 8 9.23 14.53 25.43
CA ALA A 8 8.32 13.74 24.62
C ALA A 8 7.46 12.85 25.50
N TYR A 9 6.24 12.66 25.06
CA TYR A 9 5.31 11.74 25.67
C TYR A 9 4.51 11.05 24.59
N ARG A 10 4.07 9.83 24.88
CA ARG A 10 3.08 9.12 24.08
C ARG A 10 2.20 8.34 25.03
N TYR A 11 0.91 8.56 24.93
CA TYR A 11 -0.07 7.70 25.58
C TYR A 11 -1.12 7.29 24.56
N GLY A 12 -1.74 6.14 24.83
CA GLY A 12 -2.80 5.63 23.99
C GLY A 12 -3.78 4.82 24.80
N ILE A 13 -5.03 4.85 24.34
CA ILE A 13 -6.12 4.05 24.87
C ILE A 13 -6.67 3.25 23.69
N SER A 14 -6.83 1.95 23.87
CA SER A 14 -7.51 1.11 22.89
C SER A 14 -8.52 0.22 23.57
N ALA A 15 -9.61 -0.07 22.88
CA ALA A 15 -10.66 -0.95 23.34
C ALA A 15 -11.12 -1.80 22.15
N ASN A 16 -11.27 -3.10 22.36
CA ASN A 16 -11.83 -4.00 21.38
C ASN A 16 -12.95 -4.80 22.04
N LYS A 17 -14.09 -4.91 21.36
CA LYS A 17 -15.25 -5.68 21.83
C LYS A 17 -15.75 -6.58 20.73
N LEU A 18 -15.78 -7.89 21.01
CA LEU A 18 -16.50 -8.85 20.21
C LEU A 18 -17.98 -8.81 20.61
N LEU A 19 -18.86 -8.64 19.63
CA LEU A 19 -20.30 -8.66 19.79
C LEU A 19 -20.83 -10.09 19.67
N LYS A 20 -22.03 -10.32 20.21
CA LYS A 20 -22.65 -11.66 20.25
C LYS A 20 -22.87 -12.28 18.86
N ASP A 21 -22.95 -11.45 17.82
CA ASP A 21 -23.19 -11.84 16.43
C ASP A 21 -21.92 -11.87 15.58
N GLN A 22 -20.77 -12.15 16.20
CA GLN A 22 -19.46 -12.24 15.55
C GLN A 22 -18.97 -10.93 14.88
N ARG A 23 -19.67 -9.81 15.09
CA ARG A 23 -19.16 -8.48 14.76
C ARG A 23 -18.13 -8.04 15.79
N SER A 24 -17.16 -7.23 15.38
CA SER A 24 -16.21 -6.64 16.33
C SER A 24 -16.15 -5.13 16.17
N ILE A 25 -16.04 -4.44 17.29
CA ILE A 25 -15.81 -2.99 17.35
C ILE A 25 -14.46 -2.77 18.00
N GLY A 26 -13.61 -2.00 17.32
CA GLY A 26 -12.33 -1.54 17.82
C GLY A 26 -12.30 -0.03 17.88
N PHE A 27 -11.79 0.53 18.96
CA PHE A 27 -11.47 1.94 19.12
C PHE A 27 -10.02 2.09 19.54
N GLY A 28 -9.34 3.10 19.04
CA GLY A 28 -8.01 3.48 19.47
C GLY A 28 -7.85 4.99 19.46
N TYR A 29 -7.17 5.52 20.46
CA TYR A 29 -6.73 6.90 20.54
C TYR A 29 -5.26 6.90 20.93
N ILE A 30 -4.45 7.71 20.24
CA ILE A 30 -3.05 7.94 20.55
C ILE A 30 -2.84 9.44 20.54
N GLN A 31 -2.22 9.95 21.58
CA GLN A 31 -1.65 11.29 21.59
C GLN A 31 -0.15 11.17 21.86
N ALA A 32 0.62 11.85 21.04
CA ALA A 32 2.06 11.97 21.19
C ALA A 32 2.46 13.45 21.12
N ALA A 33 3.60 13.75 21.71
CA ALA A 33 4.30 14.99 21.46
C ALA A 33 5.79 14.71 21.52
N ASP A 34 6.58 15.35 20.65
CA ASP A 34 8.03 15.17 20.61
C ASP A 34 8.72 16.50 20.34
N ASN A 35 9.80 16.73 21.08
CA ASN A 35 10.79 17.79 20.90
C ASN A 35 12.06 17.45 21.71
N PHE A 36 12.47 16.17 21.68
CA PHE A 36 13.67 15.72 22.41
C PHE A 36 14.96 16.31 21.87
N ASP A 37 15.03 16.54 20.56
CA ASP A 37 16.20 17.12 19.89
C ASP A 37 16.29 18.65 20.00
N ARG A 38 15.28 19.29 20.64
CA ARG A 38 15.17 20.74 20.86
C ARG A 38 15.30 21.59 19.60
N LYS A 39 15.09 21.00 18.42
CA LYS A 39 15.18 21.74 17.15
C LYS A 39 13.98 22.65 16.95
N GLU A 40 12.89 22.38 17.65
CA GLU A 40 11.62 23.09 17.49
C GLU A 40 11.37 24.08 18.63
N GLU A 41 10.84 25.26 18.29
CA GLU A 41 10.56 26.34 19.25
C GLU A 41 9.56 25.94 20.34
N ARG A 42 8.71 24.94 20.07
CA ARG A 42 7.71 24.38 20.99
C ARG A 42 7.54 22.88 20.77
N THR A 43 7.16 22.15 21.82
CA THR A 43 6.79 20.73 21.71
C THR A 43 5.55 20.54 20.84
N ARG A 44 5.71 19.88 19.69
CA ARG A 44 4.67 19.65 18.69
C ARG A 44 3.81 18.47 19.08
N ARG A 45 2.50 18.58 18.88
CA ARG A 45 1.52 17.56 19.28
C ARG A 45 0.94 16.86 18.07
N ASP A 46 0.82 15.55 18.21
CA ASP A 46 0.24 14.64 17.24
C ASP A 46 -0.89 13.86 17.92
N GLN A 47 -2.07 13.83 17.30
CA GLN A 47 -3.22 13.07 17.77
C GLN A 47 -3.71 12.16 16.65
N ASN A 48 -4.09 10.94 16.99
CA ASN A 48 -4.68 9.99 16.05
C ASN A 48 -5.75 9.19 16.77
N TRP A 49 -6.92 9.07 16.17
CA TRP A 49 -8.01 8.24 16.62
C TRP A 49 -8.46 7.33 15.50
N GLN A 50 -8.89 6.13 15.86
CA GLN A 50 -9.33 5.11 14.93
C GLN A 50 -10.56 4.40 15.48
N ALA A 51 -11.50 4.11 14.61
CA ALA A 51 -12.67 3.30 14.88
C ALA A 51 -12.79 2.23 13.79
N ASN A 52 -12.95 0.99 14.18
CA ASN A 52 -13.08 -0.15 13.28
C ASN A 52 -14.35 -0.92 13.63
N LEU A 53 -15.12 -1.27 12.62
CA LEU A 53 -16.27 -2.15 12.73
C LEU A 53 -16.09 -3.26 11.70
N THR A 54 -16.13 -4.52 12.14
CA THR A 54 -16.02 -5.67 11.25
C THR A 54 -17.17 -6.64 11.49
N GLY A 55 -17.49 -7.45 10.49
CA GLY A 55 -18.50 -8.48 10.60
C GLY A 55 -18.44 -9.50 9.47
N LYS A 56 -19.31 -10.51 9.57
CA LYS A 56 -19.52 -11.53 8.53
C LYS A 56 -20.93 -11.40 7.96
N ILE A 57 -21.08 -11.56 6.65
CA ILE A 57 -22.39 -11.72 5.99
C ILE A 57 -22.72 -13.21 5.84
N ALA A 58 -21.70 -14.02 5.57
CA ALA A 58 -21.77 -15.47 5.45
C ALA A 58 -20.47 -16.09 6.00
N SER A 59 -20.39 -17.42 6.11
CA SER A 59 -19.18 -18.15 6.58
C SER A 59 -17.91 -17.70 5.86
N ASP A 60 -18.06 -17.44 4.57
CA ASP A 60 -17.00 -17.19 3.60
C ASP A 60 -16.88 -15.72 3.25
N PHE A 61 -17.70 -14.83 3.84
CA PHE A 61 -17.79 -13.43 3.46
C PHE A 61 -17.71 -12.52 4.68
N SER A 62 -16.72 -11.64 4.69
CA SER A 62 -16.49 -10.65 5.75
C SER A 62 -16.42 -9.23 5.19
N TRP A 63 -16.75 -8.27 6.03
CA TRP A 63 -16.68 -6.85 5.72
C TRP A 63 -16.02 -6.09 6.87
N GLN A 64 -15.42 -4.96 6.53
CA GLN A 64 -14.86 -4.01 7.49
C GLN A 64 -15.15 -2.58 7.09
N VAL A 65 -15.43 -1.74 8.07
CA VAL A 65 -15.47 -0.29 7.96
C VAL A 65 -14.52 0.27 8.99
N SER A 66 -13.53 1.05 8.54
CA SER A 66 -12.58 1.72 9.42
C SER A 66 -12.60 3.21 9.16
N TYR A 67 -12.60 3.98 10.23
CA TYR A 67 -12.28 5.39 10.21
C TYR A 67 -10.96 5.59 10.95
N GLN A 68 -10.10 6.44 10.42
CA GLN A 68 -8.91 6.95 11.09
C GLN A 68 -8.83 8.46 10.88
N GLY A 69 -8.65 9.21 11.96
CA GLY A 69 -8.55 10.66 11.95
C GLY A 69 -7.41 11.11 12.83
N GLY A 70 -6.66 12.12 12.40
CA GLY A 70 -5.56 12.63 13.20
C GLY A 70 -5.27 14.08 12.91
N SER A 71 -4.58 14.71 13.85
CA SER A 71 -4.04 16.06 13.68
C SER A 71 -2.54 16.03 13.95
N ARG A 72 -1.80 16.82 13.19
CA ARG A 72 -0.36 16.99 13.32
C ARG A 72 0.00 18.46 13.30
N GLU A 73 0.85 18.92 14.21
CA GLU A 73 1.33 20.30 14.25
C GLU A 73 2.74 20.39 13.68
N VAL A 74 2.90 20.38 12.34
CA VAL A 74 4.25 20.40 11.73
C VAL A 74 4.72 21.78 11.30
N TYR A 75 3.84 22.73 10.99
CA TYR A 75 4.13 24.17 10.79
C TYR A 75 2.79 24.95 10.81
N SER A 76 1.74 24.29 10.31
CA SER A 76 0.33 24.57 10.56
C SER A 76 -0.33 23.31 11.13
N ARG A 77 -1.55 23.44 11.67
CA ARG A 77 -2.37 22.27 12.05
C ARG A 77 -2.83 21.57 10.78
N THR A 78 -2.36 20.34 10.55
CA THR A 78 -2.84 19.48 9.47
C THR A 78 -3.76 18.40 10.05
N ASN A 79 -4.99 18.29 9.55
CA ASN A 79 -5.91 17.22 9.92
C ASN A 79 -5.97 16.19 8.79
N GLN A 80 -5.80 14.91 9.11
CA GLN A 80 -5.95 13.82 8.16
C GLN A 80 -7.15 12.97 8.57
N HIS A 81 -7.99 12.61 7.61
CA HIS A 81 -9.13 11.74 7.79
C HIS A 81 -9.07 10.63 6.73
N LEU A 82 -9.39 9.41 7.12
CA LEU A 82 -9.29 8.23 6.27
C LEU A 82 -10.46 7.31 6.60
N ILE A 83 -11.31 7.08 5.61
CA ILE A 83 -12.39 6.10 5.66
C ILE A 83 -11.96 4.93 4.78
N LYS A 84 -12.06 3.70 5.29
CA LYS A 84 -11.85 2.48 4.50
C LYS A 84 -13.05 1.57 4.64
N LEU A 85 -13.45 0.99 3.54
CA LEU A 85 -14.45 -0.06 3.41
C LEU A 85 -13.73 -1.27 2.81
N GLY A 86 -13.84 -2.43 3.43
CA GLY A 86 -13.25 -3.66 2.93
C GLY A 86 -14.27 -4.77 2.86
N LEU A 87 -14.13 -5.61 1.85
CA LEU A 87 -14.87 -6.86 1.66
C LEU A 87 -13.83 -7.95 1.44
N THR A 88 -14.03 -9.12 2.05
CA THR A 88 -13.15 -10.27 1.86
C THR A 88 -14.00 -11.51 1.75
N ARG A 89 -13.75 -12.31 0.71
CA ARG A 89 -14.46 -13.55 0.44
C ARG A 89 -13.47 -14.70 0.29
N SER A 90 -13.60 -15.75 1.09
CA SER A 90 -12.80 -16.98 0.99
C SER A 90 -13.64 -18.08 0.33
N ILE A 91 -13.34 -18.50 -0.90
CA ILE A 91 -14.04 -19.60 -1.60
C ILE A 91 -13.06 -20.73 -1.85
N ASN A 92 -13.35 -21.95 -1.37
CA ASN A 92 -12.59 -23.16 -1.70
C ASN A 92 -11.07 -22.91 -1.72
N GLU A 93 -10.57 -22.33 -0.61
CA GLU A 93 -9.16 -22.04 -0.38
C GLU A 93 -8.57 -20.97 -1.33
N THR A 94 -9.41 -20.08 -1.90
CA THR A 94 -9.01 -18.83 -2.57
C THR A 94 -9.56 -17.62 -1.85
N ASP A 95 -8.70 -16.64 -1.58
CA ASP A 95 -9.05 -15.41 -0.89
C ASP A 95 -9.21 -14.25 -1.88
N TRP A 96 -10.44 -13.83 -2.10
CA TRP A 96 -10.76 -12.59 -2.77
C TRP A 96 -10.82 -11.45 -1.76
N ASN A 97 -10.16 -10.34 -2.07
CA ASN A 97 -10.26 -9.12 -1.27
C ASN A 97 -10.61 -7.92 -2.14
N GLY A 98 -11.42 -7.04 -1.58
CA GLY A 98 -11.76 -5.74 -2.13
C GLY A 98 -11.64 -4.71 -1.04
N ALA A 99 -11.02 -3.59 -1.33
CA ALA A 99 -10.90 -2.47 -0.41
C ALA A 99 -11.16 -1.17 -1.18
N LEU A 100 -12.05 -0.35 -0.66
CA LEU A 100 -12.25 1.03 -1.05
C LEU A 100 -11.75 1.90 0.09
N SER A 101 -11.03 2.96 -0.21
CA SER A 101 -10.61 3.94 0.78
C SER A 101 -10.72 5.35 0.23
N PHE A 102 -11.08 6.25 1.12
CA PHE A 102 -11.17 7.68 0.88
C PHE A 102 -10.35 8.39 1.95
N MET A 103 -9.39 9.18 1.53
CA MET A 103 -8.52 9.96 2.40
C MET A 103 -8.74 11.45 2.10
N LEU A 104 -8.80 12.24 3.16
CA LEU A 104 -8.88 13.69 3.13
C LEU A 104 -7.77 14.24 4.02
N ASN A 105 -6.87 15.02 3.45
CA ASN A 105 -5.85 15.74 4.20
C ASN A 105 -6.14 17.24 4.11
N GLN A 106 -6.32 17.88 5.25
CA GLN A 106 -6.62 19.30 5.39
C GLN A 106 -5.41 19.99 6.02
N GLY A 107 -4.87 21.02 5.37
CA GLY A 107 -3.63 21.68 5.79
C GLY A 107 -3.25 22.85 4.88
N VAL A 108 -1.96 23.14 4.74
CA VAL A 108 -1.45 24.13 3.76
C VAL A 108 -1.80 23.71 2.32
N ILE A 109 -1.81 22.40 2.07
CA ILE A 109 -2.23 21.79 0.81
C ILE A 109 -3.37 20.84 1.15
N ASN A 110 -4.60 21.22 0.80
CA ASN A 110 -5.74 20.32 0.90
C ASN A 110 -5.63 19.25 -0.19
N THR A 111 -5.63 17.98 0.22
CA THR A 111 -5.64 16.87 -0.72
C THR A 111 -6.80 15.91 -0.43
N ARG A 112 -7.42 15.41 -1.49
CA ARG A 112 -8.44 14.35 -1.44
C ARG A 112 -7.93 13.19 -2.25
N GLN A 113 -7.96 11.99 -1.70
CA GLN A 113 -7.52 10.79 -2.37
C GLN A 113 -8.60 9.72 -2.29
N TYR A 114 -8.99 9.19 -3.43
CA TYR A 114 -9.85 8.03 -3.57
C TYR A 114 -8.97 6.87 -4.04
N GLN A 115 -9.06 5.72 -3.38
CA GLN A 115 -8.31 4.53 -3.77
C GLN A 115 -9.23 3.32 -3.70
N TRP A 116 -9.33 2.60 -4.81
CA TRP A 116 -10.02 1.32 -4.89
C TRP A 116 -9.01 0.25 -5.25
N LYS A 117 -9.03 -0.87 -4.53
CA LYS A 117 -8.15 -2.02 -4.74
C LYS A 117 -8.98 -3.29 -4.69
N ILE A 118 -8.87 -4.11 -5.71
CA ILE A 118 -9.46 -5.44 -5.75
C ILE A 118 -8.37 -6.44 -6.07
N GLY A 119 -8.41 -7.61 -5.44
CA GLY A 119 -7.45 -8.66 -5.71
C GLY A 119 -7.93 -10.02 -5.29
N TYR A 120 -7.14 -11.02 -5.65
CA TYR A 120 -7.30 -12.36 -5.16
C TYR A 120 -5.93 -12.94 -4.82
N THR A 121 -5.93 -13.88 -3.89
CA THR A 121 -4.79 -14.70 -3.50
C THR A 121 -5.26 -16.14 -3.51
N GLN A 122 -4.55 -17.01 -4.21
CA GLN A 122 -4.73 -18.44 -4.08
C GLN A 122 -3.64 -18.98 -3.13
N PRO A 123 -3.94 -19.21 -1.83
CA PRO A 123 -3.02 -19.84 -0.90
C PRO A 123 -2.76 -21.30 -1.32
N VAL A 124 -1.63 -21.52 -1.99
CA VAL A 124 -0.96 -22.80 -2.32
C VAL A 124 -1.85 -24.06 -2.33
N LEU A 125 -2.34 -24.49 -3.51
CA LEU A 125 -3.04 -25.78 -3.64
C LEU A 125 -2.65 -26.56 -4.88
N LYS A 126 -2.39 -27.86 -4.63
CA LYS A 126 -1.93 -28.92 -5.52
C LYS A 126 -0.75 -28.51 -6.41
N ASN A 127 0.39 -29.15 -6.16
CA ASN A 127 1.67 -28.98 -6.87
C ASN A 127 2.52 -27.78 -6.40
N GLY A 128 2.21 -27.10 -5.29
CA GLY A 128 3.09 -26.06 -4.73
C GLY A 128 3.09 -24.74 -5.50
N PHE A 129 1.95 -24.36 -6.09
CA PHE A 129 1.77 -23.11 -6.84
C PHE A 129 0.96 -22.09 -6.04
N ARG A 130 1.41 -20.84 -6.00
CA ARG A 130 0.70 -19.70 -5.40
C ARG A 130 0.58 -18.60 -6.44
N SER A 131 -0.63 -18.05 -6.58
CA SER A 131 -0.87 -16.88 -7.42
C SER A 131 -1.49 -15.76 -6.59
N THR A 132 -1.19 -14.53 -6.96
CA THR A 132 -1.81 -13.33 -6.39
C THR A 132 -1.93 -12.30 -7.49
N ALA A 133 -3.13 -11.73 -7.65
CA ALA A 133 -3.35 -10.62 -8.56
C ALA A 133 -4.08 -9.50 -7.85
N PHE A 134 -3.79 -8.26 -8.21
CA PHE A 134 -4.60 -7.12 -7.82
C PHE A 134 -4.66 -6.06 -8.93
N LEU A 135 -5.74 -5.30 -8.89
CA LEU A 135 -5.94 -4.06 -9.62
C LEU A 135 -6.21 -2.96 -8.60
N GLN A 136 -5.52 -1.84 -8.74
CA GLN A 136 -5.68 -0.66 -7.91
C GLN A 136 -5.91 0.55 -8.81
N TRP A 137 -6.91 1.34 -8.46
CA TRP A 137 -7.13 2.67 -8.99
C TRP A 137 -6.95 3.69 -7.85
N THR A 138 -6.33 4.81 -8.15
CA THR A 138 -6.11 5.91 -7.21
C THR A 138 -6.34 7.23 -7.93
N HIS A 139 -7.09 8.13 -7.34
CA HIS A 139 -7.30 9.48 -7.83
C HIS A 139 -7.07 10.46 -6.68
N GLU A 140 -6.23 11.45 -6.91
CA GLU A 140 -5.81 12.44 -5.93
C GLU A 140 -6.06 13.83 -6.49
N GLU A 141 -6.85 14.62 -5.79
CA GLU A 141 -7.10 16.03 -6.05
C GLU A 141 -6.26 16.86 -5.08
N LYS A 142 -5.54 17.86 -5.59
CA LYS A 142 -4.72 18.80 -4.81
C LYS A 142 -5.25 20.21 -4.99
N THR A 143 -4.82 21.12 -4.12
CA THR A 143 -5.09 22.56 -4.27
C THR A 143 -4.65 23.09 -5.63
N GLN A 144 -5.32 24.13 -6.12
CA GLN A 144 -5.03 24.77 -7.42
C GLN A 144 -5.27 23.88 -8.65
N ASN A 145 -6.31 23.04 -8.62
CA ASN A 145 -6.75 22.17 -9.74
C ASN A 145 -5.68 21.19 -10.25
N ALA A 146 -4.65 20.91 -9.43
CA ALA A 146 -3.71 19.85 -9.71
C ALA A 146 -4.35 18.50 -9.36
N GLU A 147 -4.21 17.52 -10.25
CA GLU A 147 -4.81 16.20 -10.09
C GLU A 147 -3.77 15.13 -10.43
N ASN A 148 -3.84 13.99 -9.76
CA ASN A 148 -3.04 12.82 -10.07
C ASN A 148 -3.92 11.58 -10.06
N SER A 149 -3.94 10.84 -11.15
CA SER A 149 -4.64 9.56 -11.22
C SER A 149 -3.67 8.45 -11.58
N MET A 150 -3.88 7.28 -10.98
CA MET A 150 -3.04 6.11 -11.16
C MET A 150 -3.91 4.87 -11.29
N VAL A 151 -3.60 4.05 -12.29
CA VAL A 151 -4.06 2.66 -12.37
C VAL A 151 -2.82 1.78 -12.23
N GLU A 152 -2.89 0.78 -11.35
CA GLU A 152 -1.85 -0.21 -11.13
C GLU A 152 -2.46 -1.61 -11.18
N GLY A 153 -1.91 -2.49 -12.00
CA GLY A 153 -2.23 -3.91 -12.01
C GLY A 153 -0.98 -4.71 -11.70
N ARG A 154 -1.06 -5.71 -10.83
CA ARG A 154 0.06 -6.62 -10.55
C ARG A 154 -0.44 -8.04 -10.47
N VAL A 155 0.21 -8.93 -11.20
CA VAL A 155 0.05 -10.37 -11.11
C VAL A 155 1.38 -10.94 -10.66
N SER A 156 1.35 -11.81 -9.67
CA SER A 156 2.51 -12.55 -9.19
C SER A 156 2.20 -14.03 -9.10
N MET A 157 3.18 -14.84 -9.45
CA MET A 157 3.11 -16.28 -9.44
C MET A 157 4.36 -16.82 -8.77
N GLU A 158 4.18 -17.77 -7.88
CA GLU A 158 5.24 -18.49 -7.19
C GLU A 158 5.03 -19.98 -7.38
N LYS A 159 6.11 -20.71 -7.65
CA LYS A 159 6.10 -22.15 -7.81
C LYS A 159 7.24 -22.77 -7.03
N ASN A 160 6.88 -23.66 -6.11
CA ASN A 160 7.80 -24.55 -5.42
C ASN A 160 7.85 -25.87 -6.18
N PHE A 161 9.02 -26.22 -6.69
CA PHE A 161 9.28 -27.48 -7.37
C PHE A 161 9.87 -28.49 -6.39
N ARG A 162 9.43 -29.75 -6.50
CA ARG A 162 10.02 -30.95 -5.87
C ARG A 162 10.63 -30.70 -4.48
N GLN A 163 9.81 -30.69 -3.42
CA GLN A 163 10.27 -30.58 -2.02
C GLN A 163 11.26 -29.42 -1.80
N GLU A 164 10.97 -28.24 -2.38
CA GLU A 164 11.76 -27.01 -2.21
C GLU A 164 13.16 -27.02 -2.84
N LEU A 165 13.45 -27.96 -3.74
CA LEU A 165 14.71 -27.97 -4.51
C LEU A 165 14.84 -26.77 -5.44
N ALA A 166 13.71 -26.27 -5.95
CA ALA A 166 13.69 -25.03 -6.70
C ALA A 166 12.45 -24.22 -6.35
N LYS A 167 12.60 -22.90 -6.32
CA LYS A 167 11.53 -21.94 -6.14
C LYS A 167 11.62 -20.89 -7.22
N SER A 168 10.56 -20.73 -8.02
CA SER A 168 10.46 -19.63 -8.97
C SER A 168 9.41 -18.62 -8.54
N TYR A 169 9.67 -17.37 -8.90
CA TYR A 169 8.80 -16.22 -8.70
C TYR A 169 8.76 -15.42 -9.99
N LEU A 170 7.57 -15.05 -10.43
CA LEU A 170 7.35 -14.19 -11.59
C LEU A 170 6.34 -13.11 -11.22
N VAL A 171 6.59 -11.89 -11.71
CA VAL A 171 5.71 -10.73 -11.56
C VAL A 171 5.55 -10.06 -12.89
N ILE A 172 4.31 -9.70 -13.19
CA ILE A 172 3.98 -8.74 -14.23
C ILE A 172 3.24 -7.60 -13.54
N ALA A 173 3.76 -6.38 -13.67
CA ALA A 173 3.11 -5.19 -13.13
C ALA A 173 2.93 -4.13 -14.23
N TYR A 174 1.75 -3.56 -14.30
CA TYR A 174 1.40 -2.43 -15.14
C TYR A 174 1.07 -1.23 -14.26
N GLN A 175 1.52 -0.05 -14.66
CA GLN A 175 1.18 1.20 -14.01
C GLN A 175 0.94 2.28 -15.05
N ASN A 176 -0.10 3.07 -14.86
CA ASN A 176 -0.38 4.26 -15.66
C ASN A 176 -0.67 5.42 -14.72
N LYS A 177 0.20 6.42 -14.72
CA LYS A 177 0.07 7.66 -13.94
C LYS A 177 -0.28 8.79 -14.87
N LYS A 178 -1.26 9.60 -14.51
CA LYS A 178 -1.62 10.84 -15.19
C LYS A 178 -1.61 11.96 -14.17
N GLU A 179 -0.80 12.97 -14.43
CA GLU A 179 -0.66 14.16 -13.60
C GLU A 179 -1.13 15.36 -14.41
N LYS A 180 -2.04 16.13 -13.82
CA LYS A 180 -2.46 17.44 -14.32
C LYS A 180 -1.89 18.48 -13.38
N SER A 181 -1.10 19.39 -13.93
CA SER A 181 -0.51 20.50 -13.20
C SER A 181 -1.43 21.71 -13.15
N SER A 182 -1.26 22.57 -12.15
CA SER A 182 -2.01 23.81 -11.99
C SER A 182 -1.83 24.79 -13.15
N SER A 183 -0.72 24.70 -13.89
CA SER A 183 -0.43 25.49 -15.09
C SER A 183 -1.04 24.91 -16.38
N GLY A 184 -1.90 23.89 -16.28
CA GLY A 184 -2.58 23.28 -17.43
C GLY A 184 -1.78 22.22 -18.18
N GLY A 185 -0.56 21.91 -17.73
CA GLY A 185 0.25 20.83 -18.31
C GLY A 185 -0.27 19.45 -17.90
N ASN A 186 -0.39 18.55 -18.87
CA ASN A 186 -0.77 17.15 -18.67
C ASN A 186 0.43 16.24 -18.93
N ASN A 187 0.82 15.49 -17.92
CA ASN A 187 1.86 14.47 -18.00
C ASN A 187 1.24 13.09 -17.84
N GLN A 188 1.58 12.16 -18.72
CA GLN A 188 1.21 10.76 -18.55
C GLN A 188 2.46 9.89 -18.58
N CYS A 189 2.56 8.95 -17.65
CA CYS A 189 3.61 7.95 -17.62
C CYS A 189 3.00 6.55 -17.52
N GLN A 190 3.33 5.71 -18.49
CA GLN A 190 2.97 4.29 -18.46
C GLN A 190 4.22 3.47 -18.18
N THR A 191 4.11 2.44 -17.36
CA THR A 191 5.20 1.53 -17.03
C THR A 191 4.71 0.09 -17.03
N ILE A 192 5.47 -0.80 -17.66
CA ILE A 192 5.29 -2.25 -17.56
C ILE A 192 6.58 -2.83 -16.98
N ASN A 193 6.45 -3.61 -15.91
CA ASN A 193 7.54 -4.29 -15.25
C ASN A 193 7.35 -5.80 -15.33
N PHE A 194 8.42 -6.51 -15.66
CA PHE A 194 8.54 -7.96 -15.55
C PHE A 194 9.64 -8.24 -14.52
N GLU A 195 9.33 -8.93 -13.42
CA GLU A 195 10.31 -9.30 -12.40
C GLU A 195 10.31 -10.81 -12.27
N GLY A 196 11.49 -11.42 -12.21
CA GLY A 196 11.64 -12.86 -12.09
C GLY A 196 12.73 -13.22 -11.08
N ASN A 197 12.52 -14.32 -10.36
CA ASN A 197 13.55 -14.95 -9.54
C ASN A 197 13.43 -16.47 -9.67
N LEU A 198 14.56 -17.15 -9.78
CA LEU A 198 14.71 -18.60 -9.63
C LEU A 198 15.76 -18.88 -8.57
N THR A 199 15.35 -19.51 -7.48
CA THR A 199 16.23 -20.04 -6.44
C THR A 199 16.35 -21.54 -6.62
N LEU A 200 17.59 -22.03 -6.73
CA LEU A 200 17.94 -23.44 -6.83
C LEU A 200 18.74 -23.84 -5.60
N LYS A 201 18.32 -24.91 -4.92
CA LYS A 201 19.03 -25.50 -3.81
C LYS A 201 20.06 -26.51 -4.34
N ILE A 202 21.31 -26.38 -3.91
CA ILE A 202 22.44 -27.25 -4.29
C ILE A 202 22.95 -27.93 -3.02
N GLY A 203 22.51 -29.15 -2.76
CA GLY A 203 22.82 -29.86 -1.51
C GLY A 203 22.01 -29.35 -0.31
N ALA A 204 22.50 -29.52 0.91
CA ALA A 204 21.76 -29.19 2.12
C ALA A 204 21.69 -27.67 2.40
N THR A 205 22.76 -26.94 2.12
CA THR A 205 23.00 -25.56 2.58
C THR A 205 23.28 -24.55 1.46
N ASN A 206 23.66 -25.00 0.25
CA ASN A 206 24.05 -24.07 -0.82
C ASN A 206 22.88 -23.67 -1.71
N PHE A 207 22.91 -22.44 -2.21
CA PHE A 207 21.87 -21.92 -3.08
C PHE A 207 22.44 -21.12 -4.25
N LEU A 208 21.79 -21.24 -5.40
CA LEU A 208 22.03 -20.41 -6.57
C LEU A 208 20.74 -19.62 -6.87
N ILE A 209 20.85 -18.31 -6.91
CA ILE A 209 19.73 -17.40 -7.11
C ILE A 209 19.96 -16.63 -8.41
N PHE A 210 19.02 -16.73 -9.35
CA PHE A 210 18.93 -15.90 -10.53
C PHE A 210 17.79 -14.92 -10.35
N TYR A 211 18.02 -13.64 -10.59
CA TYR A 211 16.94 -12.66 -10.56
C TYR A 211 17.13 -11.60 -11.64
N GLY A 212 16.01 -11.10 -12.13
CA GLY A 212 16.03 -10.08 -13.17
C GLY A 212 14.78 -9.22 -13.14
N LYS A 213 14.93 -8.03 -13.73
CA LYS A 213 13.85 -7.07 -13.90
C LYS A 213 13.97 -6.39 -15.26
N ILE A 214 12.84 -6.34 -15.96
CA ILE A 214 12.67 -5.57 -17.19
C ILE A 214 11.64 -4.51 -16.90
N SER A 215 11.96 -3.25 -17.18
CA SER A 215 11.04 -2.12 -17.06
C SER A 215 10.97 -1.40 -18.39
N LEU A 216 9.76 -1.20 -18.89
CA LEU A 216 9.46 -0.42 -20.08
C LEU A 216 8.63 0.77 -19.61
N TRP A 217 8.98 1.99 -19.98
CA TRP A 217 8.14 3.15 -19.69
C TRP A 217 8.01 4.09 -20.88
N SER A 218 6.84 4.71 -20.98
CA SER A 218 6.64 5.84 -21.87
C SER A 218 6.19 7.05 -21.07
N LYS A 219 6.68 8.21 -21.47
CA LYS A 219 6.29 9.51 -20.94
C LYS A 219 5.67 10.31 -22.08
N ASN A 220 4.56 10.95 -21.80
CA ASN A 220 3.89 11.87 -22.71
C ASN A 220 3.69 13.20 -21.97
N ARG A 221 4.31 14.27 -22.48
CA ARG A 221 4.21 15.64 -21.97
C ARG A 221 3.54 16.53 -23.02
N GLY A 222 2.23 16.36 -23.22
CA GLY A 222 1.46 17.12 -24.22
C GLY A 222 1.57 16.59 -25.66
N PHE A 223 1.01 17.32 -26.64
CA PHE A 223 0.79 16.82 -28.01
C PHE A 223 2.05 16.43 -28.80
N SER A 224 3.24 16.90 -28.41
CA SER A 224 4.47 16.76 -29.23
C SER A 224 5.64 16.03 -28.56
N ASP A 225 5.59 15.70 -27.27
CA ASP A 225 6.73 15.10 -26.54
C ASP A 225 6.36 13.72 -25.98
N ARG A 226 6.59 12.69 -26.81
CA ARG A 226 6.45 11.28 -26.44
C ARG A 226 7.82 10.61 -26.42
N GLN A 227 8.24 10.16 -25.25
CA GLN A 227 9.49 9.42 -25.04
C GLN A 227 9.18 8.00 -24.58
N THR A 228 9.94 7.03 -25.05
CA THR A 228 9.86 5.63 -24.59
C THR A 228 11.26 5.15 -24.28
N ASP A 229 11.46 4.65 -23.07
CA ASP A 229 12.74 4.10 -22.63
C ASP A 229 12.52 2.72 -21.99
N TYR A 230 13.63 2.03 -21.73
CA TYR A 230 13.63 0.73 -21.09
C TYR A 230 14.85 0.58 -20.17
N SER A 231 14.73 -0.33 -19.19
CA SER A 231 15.85 -0.82 -18.41
C SER A 231 15.77 -2.33 -18.29
N PHE A 232 16.90 -3.00 -18.48
CA PHE A 232 17.06 -4.42 -18.27
C PHE A 232 18.13 -4.67 -17.22
N ASN A 233 17.80 -5.51 -16.24
CA ASN A 233 18.74 -5.95 -15.23
C ASN A 233 18.61 -7.46 -15.05
N LEU A 234 19.75 -8.15 -15.10
CA LEU A 234 19.86 -9.57 -14.82
C LEU A 234 21.07 -9.78 -13.91
N ASN A 235 20.85 -10.46 -12.80
CA ASN A 235 21.86 -10.75 -11.81
C ASN A 235 21.78 -12.22 -11.40
N TRP A 236 22.91 -12.73 -10.91
CA TRP A 236 22.99 -14.03 -10.26
C TRP A 236 23.78 -13.90 -8.98
N ARG A 237 23.46 -14.74 -7.99
CA ARG A 237 24.15 -14.83 -6.71
C ARG A 237 24.30 -16.29 -6.33
N THR A 238 25.50 -16.70 -5.97
CA THR A 238 25.75 -17.98 -5.31
C THR A 238 25.98 -17.75 -3.82
N GLN A 239 25.49 -18.66 -2.99
CA GLN A 239 25.74 -18.69 -1.56
C GLN A 239 26.18 -20.10 -1.19
N ILE A 240 27.43 -20.21 -0.75
CA ILE A 240 28.10 -21.47 -0.39
C ILE A 240 28.45 -21.38 1.09
N PHE A 241 28.12 -22.43 1.86
CA PHE A 241 28.39 -22.55 3.28
C PHE A 241 29.22 -23.80 3.58
#